data_AF-A0A526P2Z7-F1
#
_entry.id   AF-A0A526P2Z7-F1
#
_cell.length_a   1.000
_cell.length_b   1.000
_cell.length_c   1.000
_cell.angle_alpha   90.00
_cell.angle_beta   90.00
_cell.angle_gamma   90.00
#
_symmetry.space_group_name_H-M   'P 1'
#
loop_
_entity.id
_entity.type
_entity.pdbx_description
1 polymer ?
#
loop_
_entity_poly.entity_id
_entity_poly.type
_entity_poly.pdbx_seq_one_letter_code
_entity_poly.pdbx_strand_id
1 'polypeptide(L)'
;LLNARLISMIDRLVAATEGFLAARGIAAPLMVVRGDGALVSAAFARQRPIETILSGPAASLVGARHMTGLDNAVVSDIGGTTTDVAVLDHGRPRLDPEGATVGGFRTMVEAVAMRTFGLGGDSEVTLEDGALNPRILLGPRRLVPLALAGMMH
;
A
#
# COMPACT_ATOMS: atom_id res chain seq x y z
N LEU A 1 21.06 2.55 5.50
CA LEU A 1 20.65 1.43 6.40
C LEU A 1 19.33 0.79 6.00
N LEU A 2 18.25 1.57 5.75
CA LEU A 2 16.95 1.04 5.33
C LEU A 2 17.03 0.13 4.09
N ASN A 3 17.62 0.61 2.99
CA ASN A 3 17.79 -0.19 1.76
C ASN A 3 18.49 -1.54 2.01
N ALA A 4 19.60 -1.54 2.75
CA ALA A 4 20.38 -2.75 3.04
C ALA A 4 19.59 -3.79 3.85
N ARG A 5 18.70 -3.34 4.76
CA ARG A 5 17.82 -4.24 5.52
C ARG A 5 16.74 -4.87 4.64
N LEU A 6 16.31 -4.18 3.58
CA LEU A 6 15.31 -4.68 2.65
C LEU A 6 15.85 -5.72 1.66
N ILE A 7 17.16 -5.71 1.35
CA ILE A 7 17.77 -6.64 0.37
C ILE A 7 17.40 -8.10 0.67
N SER A 8 17.64 -8.57 1.89
CA SER A 8 17.36 -9.97 2.26
C SER A 8 15.87 -10.32 2.23
N MET A 9 14.99 -9.33 2.39
CA MET A 9 13.54 -9.54 2.39
C MET A 9 13.03 -9.63 0.95
N ILE A 10 13.43 -8.68 0.10
CA ILE A 10 13.06 -8.67 -1.31
C ILE A 10 13.65 -9.87 -2.05
N ASP A 11 14.90 -10.24 -1.78
CA ASP A 11 15.50 -11.42 -2.40
C ASP A 11 14.72 -12.70 -2.08
N ARG A 12 14.31 -12.88 -0.82
CA ARG A 12 13.44 -13.99 -0.40
C ARG A 12 12.06 -13.96 -1.05
N LEU A 13 11.42 -12.78 -1.10
CA LEU A 13 10.11 -12.62 -1.73
C LEU A 13 10.16 -12.96 -3.23
N VAL A 14 11.16 -12.43 -3.94
CA VAL A 14 11.35 -12.68 -5.36
C VAL A 14 11.64 -14.16 -5.60
N ALA A 15 12.58 -14.76 -4.86
CA ALA A 15 12.92 -16.17 -5.02
C ALA A 15 11.73 -17.10 -4.76
N ALA A 16 10.93 -16.82 -3.72
CA ALA A 16 9.71 -17.58 -3.43
C ALA A 16 8.68 -17.46 -4.57
N THR A 17 8.54 -16.26 -5.14
CA THR A 17 7.58 -15.99 -6.21
C THR A 17 8.03 -16.65 -7.52
N GLU A 18 9.30 -16.52 -7.90
CA GLU A 18 9.88 -17.19 -9.08
C GLU A 18 9.78 -18.72 -8.97
N GLY A 19 10.09 -19.28 -7.79
CA GLY A 19 9.93 -20.71 -7.53
C GLY A 19 8.49 -21.18 -7.68
N PHE A 20 7.51 -20.38 -7.20
CA PHE A 20 6.10 -20.68 -7.37
C PHE A 20 5.66 -20.62 -8.85
N LEU A 21 6.09 -19.59 -9.59
CA LEU A 21 5.80 -19.46 -11.02
C LEU A 21 6.36 -20.66 -11.80
N ALA A 22 7.60 -21.06 -11.52
CA ALA A 22 8.24 -22.23 -12.13
C ALA A 22 7.49 -23.53 -11.81
N ALA A 23 7.12 -23.75 -10.54
CA ALA A 23 6.35 -24.92 -10.12
C ALA A 23 4.96 -25.00 -10.79
N ARG A 24 4.40 -23.86 -11.21
CA ARG A 24 3.14 -23.77 -11.96
C ARG A 24 3.31 -23.74 -13.48
N GLY A 25 4.54 -23.83 -13.99
CA GLY A 25 4.82 -23.76 -15.43
C GLY A 25 4.52 -22.39 -16.06
N ILE A 26 4.51 -21.33 -15.27
CA ILE A 26 4.22 -19.97 -15.75
C ILE A 26 5.51 -19.36 -16.32
N ALA A 27 5.59 -19.28 -17.65
CA ALA A 27 6.70 -18.67 -18.37
C ALA A 27 6.44 -17.17 -18.63
N ALA A 28 6.49 -16.35 -17.57
CA ALA A 28 6.32 -14.89 -17.67
C ALA A 28 7.37 -14.16 -16.81
N PRO A 29 7.81 -12.95 -17.22
CA PRO A 29 8.73 -12.17 -16.43
C PRO A 29 8.05 -11.70 -15.14
N LEU A 30 8.73 -11.86 -14.00
CA LEU A 30 8.29 -11.29 -12.74
C LEU A 30 8.63 -9.79 -12.70
N MET A 31 7.60 -8.98 -12.55
CA MET A 31 7.68 -7.52 -12.48
C MET A 31 7.25 -7.04 -11.08
N VAL A 32 7.81 -5.92 -10.65
CA VAL A 32 7.55 -5.28 -9.35
C VAL A 32 7.14 -3.84 -9.58
N VAL A 33 6.13 -3.38 -8.82
CA VAL A 33 5.68 -1.99 -8.83
C VAL A 33 6.59 -1.15 -7.93
N ARG A 34 7.02 0.02 -8.40
CA ARG A 34 7.77 1.02 -7.63
C ARG A 34 6.85 1.97 -6.88
N GLY A 35 7.42 2.69 -5.93
CA GLY A 35 6.71 3.72 -5.16
C GLY A 35 6.14 4.86 -6.00
N ASP A 36 6.53 5.01 -7.27
CA ASP A 36 5.99 5.98 -8.23
C ASP A 36 4.95 5.39 -9.20
N GLY A 37 4.65 4.09 -9.07
CA GLY A 37 3.70 3.36 -9.92
C GLY A 37 4.31 2.76 -11.19
N ALA A 38 5.61 2.96 -11.45
CA ALA A 38 6.28 2.33 -12.57
C ALA A 38 6.53 0.83 -12.32
N LEU A 39 6.57 0.03 -13.40
CA LEU A 39 6.96 -1.37 -13.35
C LEU A 39 8.44 -1.54 -13.62
N VAL A 40 9.11 -2.39 -12.83
CA VAL A 40 10.50 -2.79 -13.02
C VAL A 40 10.67 -4.30 -12.92
N SER A 41 11.78 -4.82 -13.43
CA SER A 41 12.08 -6.25 -13.29
C SER A 41 12.37 -6.62 -11.84
N ALA A 42 12.11 -7.88 -11.49
CA ALA A 42 12.48 -8.40 -10.18
C ALA A 42 14.00 -8.30 -9.91
N ALA A 43 14.84 -8.45 -10.94
CA ALA A 43 16.29 -8.25 -10.84
C ALA A 43 16.65 -6.81 -10.44
N PHE A 44 15.98 -5.81 -11.00
CA PHE A 44 16.17 -4.41 -10.61
C PHE A 44 15.73 -4.19 -9.16
N ALA A 45 14.56 -4.71 -8.77
CA ALA A 45 14.05 -4.60 -7.40
C ALA A 45 14.98 -5.24 -6.36
N ARG A 46 15.66 -6.35 -6.69
CA ARG A 46 16.68 -6.97 -5.82
C ARG A 46 17.89 -6.06 -5.58
N GLN A 47 18.31 -5.30 -6.58
CA GLN A 47 19.44 -4.36 -6.46
C GLN A 47 19.05 -3.07 -5.73
N ARG A 48 17.79 -2.64 -5.88
CA ARG A 48 17.28 -1.36 -5.35
C ARG A 48 15.94 -1.53 -4.61
N PRO A 49 15.91 -2.33 -3.53
CA PRO A 49 14.65 -2.67 -2.85
C PRO A 49 13.99 -1.46 -2.19
N ILE A 50 14.74 -0.40 -1.89
CA ILE A 50 14.18 0.85 -1.40
C ILE A 50 13.19 1.50 -2.39
N GLU A 51 13.34 1.26 -3.70
CA GLU A 51 12.45 1.84 -4.71
C GLU A 51 11.06 1.17 -4.75
N THR A 52 10.86 0.09 -3.99
CA THR A 52 9.56 -0.61 -3.89
C THR A 52 8.75 -0.19 -2.67
N ILE A 53 9.24 0.75 -1.86
CA ILE A 53 8.49 1.30 -0.72
C ILE A 53 7.29 2.08 -1.27
N LEU A 54 6.15 1.97 -0.59
CA LEU A 54 4.87 2.61 -0.98
C LEU A 54 4.32 2.15 -2.35
N SER A 55 4.76 0.99 -2.83
CA SER A 55 4.31 0.40 -4.10
C SER A 55 2.82 0.01 -4.12
N GLY A 56 2.24 -0.35 -2.97
CA GLY A 56 0.81 -0.68 -2.85
C GLY A 56 -0.09 0.48 -3.24
N PRO A 57 -0.05 1.61 -2.53
CA PRO A 57 -0.84 2.80 -2.89
C PRO A 57 -0.57 3.29 -4.31
N ALA A 58 0.70 3.24 -4.76
CA ALA A 58 1.04 3.58 -6.14
C ALA A 58 0.33 2.68 -7.17
N ALA A 59 0.28 1.37 -6.92
CA ALA A 59 -0.45 0.42 -7.75
C ALA A 59 -1.96 0.71 -7.74
N SER A 60 -2.54 1.05 -6.59
CA SER A 60 -3.95 1.43 -6.47
C SER A 60 -4.29 2.67 -7.30
N LEU A 61 -3.41 3.67 -7.36
CA LEU A 61 -3.61 4.86 -8.19
C LEU A 61 -3.54 4.54 -9.69
N VAL A 62 -2.56 3.73 -10.10
CA VAL A 62 -2.44 3.27 -11.49
C VAL A 62 -3.67 2.47 -11.90
N GLY A 63 -4.13 1.58 -11.03
CA GLY A 63 -5.36 0.80 -11.23
C GLY A 63 -6.61 1.68 -11.30
N ALA A 64 -6.76 2.64 -10.38
CA ALA A 64 -7.89 3.57 -10.37
C ALA A 64 -7.96 4.39 -11.66
N ARG A 65 -6.83 4.92 -12.15
CA ARG A 65 -6.77 5.59 -13.45
C ARG A 65 -7.20 4.65 -14.57
N HIS A 66 -6.66 3.43 -14.60
CA HIS A 66 -6.99 2.45 -15.65
C HIS A 66 -8.49 2.13 -15.70
N MET A 67 -9.13 1.95 -14.54
CA MET A 67 -10.55 1.60 -14.46
C MET A 67 -11.48 2.78 -14.75
N THR A 68 -11.12 3.99 -14.32
CA THR A 68 -11.99 5.16 -14.40
C THR A 68 -11.77 5.99 -15.66
N GLY A 69 -10.58 5.91 -16.27
CA GLY A 69 -10.15 6.79 -17.36
C GLY A 69 -9.91 8.24 -16.92
N LEU A 70 -9.97 8.55 -15.62
CA LEU A 70 -9.79 9.90 -15.09
C LEU A 70 -8.31 10.22 -14.92
N ASP A 71 -7.88 11.34 -15.48
CA ASP A 71 -6.51 11.83 -15.32
C ASP A 71 -6.32 12.66 -14.04
N ASN A 72 -7.40 13.23 -13.49
CA ASN A 72 -7.36 14.01 -12.26
C ASN A 72 -8.39 13.45 -11.27
N ALA A 73 -7.92 12.93 -10.14
CA ALA A 73 -8.78 12.32 -9.14
C ALA A 73 -8.11 12.29 -7.76
N VAL A 74 -8.94 12.27 -6.72
CA VAL A 74 -8.51 11.84 -5.38
C VAL A 74 -8.86 10.37 -5.24
N VAL A 75 -7.86 9.55 -4.94
CA VAL A 75 -8.01 8.11 -4.74
C VAL A 75 -7.89 7.82 -3.26
N SER A 76 -8.87 7.08 -2.73
CA SER A 76 -8.87 6.58 -1.36
C SER A 76 -8.84 5.06 -1.40
N ASP A 77 -7.70 4.49 -1.00
CA ASP A 77 -7.51 3.04 -0.87
C ASP A 77 -7.73 2.65 0.59
N ILE A 78 -8.80 1.91 0.86
CA ILE A 78 -9.21 1.52 2.21
C ILE A 78 -8.94 0.03 2.37
N GLY A 79 -7.91 -0.30 3.14
CA GLY A 79 -7.64 -1.67 3.56
C GLY A 79 -8.35 -2.03 4.87
N GLY A 80 -8.00 -3.19 5.43
CA GLY A 80 -8.48 -3.58 6.77
C GLY A 80 -7.97 -2.64 7.87
N THR A 81 -6.72 -2.18 7.76
CA THR A 81 -6.07 -1.42 8.84
C THR A 81 -5.99 0.08 8.59
N THR A 82 -5.70 0.48 7.36
CA THR A 82 -5.41 1.88 7.01
C THR A 82 -6.23 2.33 5.82
N THR A 83 -6.36 3.65 5.70
CA THR A 83 -6.85 4.33 4.52
C THR A 83 -5.72 5.19 3.97
N ASP A 84 -5.31 4.95 2.74
CA ASP A 84 -4.32 5.75 2.02
C ASP A 84 -5.03 6.66 1.03
N VAL A 85 -4.82 7.97 1.18
CA VAL A 85 -5.39 8.99 0.28
C VAL A 85 -4.29 9.65 -0.51
N ALA A 86 -4.41 9.63 -1.84
CA ALA A 86 -3.46 10.27 -2.74
C ALA A 86 -4.15 10.88 -3.96
N VAL A 87 -3.38 11.67 -4.73
CA VAL A 87 -3.89 12.44 -5.86
C VAL A 87 -3.30 11.90 -7.16
N LEU A 88 -4.17 11.64 -8.13
CA LEU A 88 -3.83 11.54 -9.54
C LEU A 88 -3.87 12.95 -10.14
N ASP A 89 -2.77 13.34 -10.77
CA ASP A 89 -2.57 14.62 -11.41
C ASP A 89 -2.04 14.40 -12.83
N HIS A 90 -2.77 14.86 -13.84
CA HIS A 90 -2.45 14.65 -15.25
C HIS A 90 -2.15 13.18 -15.63
N GLY A 91 -2.93 12.26 -15.06
CA GLY A 91 -2.86 10.84 -15.34
C GLY A 91 -1.70 10.12 -14.66
N ARG A 92 -1.04 10.78 -13.71
CA ARG A 92 0.08 10.19 -12.95
C ARG A 92 -0.13 10.37 -11.45
N PRO A 93 0.38 9.43 -10.63
CA PRO A 93 0.46 9.65 -9.19
C PRO A 93 1.29 10.90 -8.90
N ARG A 94 0.75 11.80 -8.08
CA ARG A 94 1.53 12.94 -7.58
C ARG A 94 2.63 12.41 -6.65
N LEU A 95 3.88 12.81 -6.90
CA LEU A 95 5.04 12.40 -6.10
C LEU A 95 5.38 13.44 -5.04
N ASP A 96 5.99 13.01 -3.93
CA ASP A 96 6.57 13.91 -2.93
C ASP A 96 8.01 14.24 -3.32
N PRO A 97 8.32 15.50 -3.71
CA PRO A 97 9.68 15.89 -4.12
C PRO A 97 10.69 15.85 -2.97
N GLU A 98 10.23 15.86 -1.72
CA GLU A 98 11.10 15.71 -0.54
C GLU A 98 11.33 14.23 -0.18
N GLY A 99 10.71 13.31 -0.92
CA GLY A 99 10.82 11.86 -0.75
C GLY A 99 9.95 11.28 0.37
N ALA A 100 9.78 9.96 0.34
CA ALA A 100 8.88 9.24 1.24
C ALA A 100 9.32 9.34 2.71
N THR A 101 8.36 9.44 3.63
CA THR A 101 8.60 9.29 5.08
C THR A 101 8.22 7.88 5.53
N VAL A 102 9.17 7.15 6.13
CA VAL A 102 8.97 5.79 6.63
C VAL A 102 9.45 5.70 8.06
N GLY A 103 8.56 5.31 8.98
CA GLY A 103 8.88 5.18 10.41
C GLY A 103 9.36 6.48 11.04
N GLY A 104 8.88 7.63 10.56
CA GLY A 104 9.29 8.96 11.01
C GLY A 104 10.57 9.50 10.37
N PHE A 105 11.22 8.75 9.48
CA PHE A 105 12.44 9.16 8.78
C PHE A 105 12.15 9.49 7.33
N ARG A 106 12.66 10.63 6.85
CA ARG A 106 12.59 11.01 5.44
C ARG A 106 13.64 10.26 4.62
N THR A 107 13.24 9.77 3.46
CA THR A 107 14.08 9.00 2.54
C THR A 107 14.35 9.80 1.27
N MET A 108 15.45 9.52 0.58
CA MET A 108 15.79 10.14 -0.71
C MET A 108 15.13 9.41 -1.90
N VAL A 109 14.01 8.72 -1.67
CA VAL A 109 13.30 7.94 -2.70
C VAL A 109 12.01 8.65 -3.05
N GLU A 110 11.88 8.97 -4.33
CA GLU A 110 10.64 9.50 -4.90
C GLU A 110 9.54 8.44 -4.79
N ALA A 111 8.41 8.82 -4.22
CA ALA A 111 7.25 7.97 -4.07
C ALA A 111 5.97 8.82 -4.10
N VAL A 112 4.83 8.15 -4.21
CA VAL A 112 3.52 8.81 -4.16
C VAL A 112 3.38 9.67 -2.90
N ALA A 113 3.03 10.93 -3.10
CA ALA A 113 2.59 11.84 -2.05
C ALA A 113 1.21 11.39 -1.59
N MET A 114 1.14 10.86 -0.37
CA MET A 114 -0.09 10.33 0.21
C MET A 114 -0.21 10.65 1.68
N ARG A 115 -1.44 10.55 2.18
CA ARG A 115 -1.74 10.61 3.61
C ARG A 115 -2.37 9.29 4.03
N THR A 116 -1.74 8.65 5.01
CA THR A 116 -2.24 7.43 5.62
C THR A 116 -3.00 7.77 6.90
N PHE A 117 -4.23 7.29 6.99
CA PHE A 117 -5.05 7.34 8.19
C PHE A 117 -5.13 5.95 8.80
N GLY A 118 -5.01 5.86 10.13
CA GLY A 118 -5.13 4.61 10.89
C GLY A 118 -6.57 4.12 11.05
N LEU A 119 -7.37 4.28 9.99
CA LEU A 119 -8.75 3.84 9.90
C LEU A 119 -8.88 2.94 8.67
N GLY A 120 -9.30 1.70 8.88
CA GLY A 120 -9.68 0.76 7.83
C GLY A 120 -10.90 -0.07 8.25
N GLY A 121 -11.15 -1.17 7.55
CA GLY A 121 -12.29 -2.07 7.82
C GLY A 121 -12.29 -2.75 9.20
N ASP A 122 -11.13 -2.88 9.84
CA ASP A 122 -10.95 -3.50 11.14
C ASP A 122 -10.99 -2.47 12.29
N SER A 123 -11.25 -1.20 11.99
CA SER A 123 -11.31 -0.15 13.01
C SER A 123 -12.43 -0.43 13.98
N GLU A 124 -12.13 -0.37 15.27
CA GLU A 124 -13.14 -0.49 16.30
C GLU A 124 -14.16 0.64 16.18
N VAL A 125 -15.44 0.30 16.37
CA VAL A 125 -16.53 1.27 16.52
C VAL A 125 -16.96 1.27 17.98
N THR A 126 -16.87 2.41 18.66
CA THR A 126 -17.39 2.58 20.02
C THR A 126 -18.38 3.74 20.09
N LEU A 127 -19.19 3.77 21.15
CA LEU A 127 -19.99 4.93 21.51
C LEU A 127 -19.28 5.71 22.62
N GLU A 128 -19.38 7.03 22.58
CA GLU A 128 -18.92 7.90 23.66
C GLU A 128 -19.85 7.78 24.87
N ASP A 129 -19.37 7.15 25.94
CA ASP A 129 -20.14 6.93 27.17
C ASP A 129 -20.35 8.25 27.94
N GLY A 130 -21.54 8.39 28.55
CA GLY A 130 -21.84 9.50 29.47
C GLY A 130 -22.23 10.83 28.81
N ALA A 131 -22.35 10.89 27.48
CA ALA A 131 -22.83 12.07 26.78
C ALA A 131 -24.38 12.07 26.63
N LEU A 132 -25.01 13.23 26.84
CA LEU A 132 -26.45 13.44 26.56
C LEU A 132 -26.82 13.14 25.09
N ASN A 133 -25.85 13.31 24.19
CA ASN A 133 -25.92 12.97 22.77
C ASN A 133 -24.69 12.12 22.41
N PRO A 134 -24.77 10.78 22.46
CA PRO A 134 -23.62 9.91 22.24
C PRO A 134 -23.08 10.05 20.81
N ARG A 135 -21.75 10.07 20.68
CA ARG A 135 -21.05 10.10 19.39
C ARG A 135 -20.48 8.72 19.07
N ILE A 136 -20.41 8.41 17.78
CA ILE A 136 -19.67 7.26 17.29
C ILE A 136 -18.20 7.63 17.22
N LEU A 137 -17.34 6.82 17.82
CA LEU A 137 -15.90 6.90 17.74
C LEU A 137 -15.39 5.74 16.89
N LEU A 138 -14.37 6.01 16.07
CA LEU A 138 -13.73 5.03 15.21
C LEU A 138 -12.24 4.93 15.56
N GLY A 139 -11.76 3.71 15.80
CA GLY A 139 -10.38 3.46 16.23
C GLY A 139 -10.08 3.99 17.64
N PRO A 140 -8.80 4.00 18.06
CA PRO A 140 -7.61 3.55 17.33
C PRO A 140 -7.41 2.03 17.41
N ARG A 141 -8.22 1.32 18.18
CA ARG A 141 -8.13 -0.14 18.33
C ARG A 141 -8.64 -0.84 17.08
N ARG A 142 -8.19 -2.08 16.90
CA ARG A 142 -8.61 -2.96 15.81
C ARG A 142 -9.36 -4.15 16.36
N LEU A 143 -10.42 -4.56 15.68
CA LEU A 143 -11.22 -5.73 15.99
C LEU A 143 -11.25 -6.67 14.78
N VAL A 144 -11.41 -7.98 15.03
CA VAL A 144 -11.66 -8.94 13.96
C VAL A 144 -13.06 -8.67 13.39
N PRO A 145 -13.21 -8.45 12.07
CA PRO A 145 -14.52 -8.21 11.47
C PRO A 145 -15.49 -9.35 11.76
N LEU A 146 -16.69 -9.02 12.24
CA LEU A 146 -17.71 -10.02 12.62
C LEU A 146 -18.14 -10.91 11.45
N ALA A 147 -18.03 -10.42 10.21
CA ALA A 147 -18.25 -11.20 9.00
C ALA A 147 -17.35 -12.45 8.91
N LEU A 148 -16.15 -12.42 9.52
CA LEU A 148 -15.23 -13.56 9.55
C LEU A 148 -15.72 -14.67 10.51
N ALA A 149 -16.50 -14.33 11.54
CA ALA A 149 -17.05 -15.31 12.48
C ALA A 149 -18.06 -16.25 11.79
N GLY A 150 -18.73 -15.79 10.73
CA GLY A 150 -19.64 -16.61 9.93
C GLY A 150 -18.95 -17.69 9.10
N MET A 151 -17.63 -17.63 8.92
CA MET A 151 -16.86 -18.66 8.20
C MET A 151 -16.34 -19.78 9.11
N MET A 152 -16.51 -19.64 10.43
CA MET A 152 -16.07 -20.63 11.43
C MET A 152 -17.16 -21.66 11.77
N HIS A 153 -18.31 -21.59 11.10
CA HIS A 153 -19.46 -22.50 11.20
C HIS A 153 -19.89 -22.96 9.82
#